data_AF-A0A6G6XBY7-F1
#
_entry.id   AF-A0A6G6XBY7-F1
#
_cell.length_a   1.000
_cell.length_b   1.000
_cell.length_c   1.000
_cell.angle_alpha   90.00
_cell.angle_beta   90.00
_cell.angle_gamma   90.00
#
_symmetry.space_group_name_H-M   'P 1'
#
loop_
_entity.id
_entity.type
_entity.pdbx_description
1 polymer ?
#
loop_
_entity_poly.entity_id
_entity_poly.type
_entity_poly.pdbx_seq_one_letter_code
_entity_poly.pdbx_strand_id
1 'polypeptide(L)'
;MQLVRYSGVIAAAALLGSCAGDNPDNVPLYGDWEMITTLGSLYIDGRLVPPEMVPPELKALSASEKRCGEPMFINREWQQEDINRRVRGDCTIEQYDVTPTRVTGSGICANVAPEAGFNPRFTVDITQSAEQYRMKLEMKGDATLPGQPGRHVIRVLATQEGVRLGEC
;
A
#
# COMPACT_ATOMS: atom_id res chain seq x y z
N MET A 1 57.20 -0.86 -42.01
CA MET A 1 56.70 -2.24 -41.82
C MET A 1 57.16 -2.71 -40.45
N GLN A 2 56.33 -2.53 -39.42
CA GLN A 2 56.44 -3.20 -38.11
C GLN A 2 55.09 -2.99 -37.40
N LEU A 3 54.27 -4.04 -37.42
CA LEU A 3 53.01 -4.14 -36.70
C LEU A 3 53.33 -4.41 -35.22
N VAL A 4 53.02 -3.46 -34.34
CA VAL A 4 52.99 -3.73 -32.89
C VAL A 4 51.55 -4.05 -32.52
N ARG A 5 51.32 -5.34 -32.27
CA ARG A 5 50.10 -5.90 -31.67
C ARG A 5 50.06 -5.47 -30.20
N TYR A 6 49.09 -4.65 -29.81
CA TYR A 6 48.63 -4.56 -28.43
C TYR A 6 47.30 -5.30 -28.33
N SER A 7 47.41 -6.60 -28.04
CA SER A 7 46.31 -7.43 -27.58
C SER A 7 46.37 -7.51 -26.06
N GLY A 8 45.25 -7.20 -25.41
CA GLY A 8 44.94 -7.62 -24.04
C GLY A 8 45.16 -6.55 -22.98
N VAL A 9 44.42 -6.71 -21.86
CA VAL A 9 44.44 -5.92 -20.61
C VAL A 9 43.50 -4.69 -20.75
N ILE A 10 42.29 -4.56 -20.18
CA ILE A 10 41.60 -5.18 -19.01
C ILE A 10 40.08 -5.08 -19.21
N ALA A 11 39.37 -6.21 -19.16
CA ALA A 11 37.96 -6.29 -18.79
C ALA A 11 37.90 -6.52 -17.27
N ALA A 12 37.52 -5.51 -16.46
CA ALA A 12 37.19 -5.65 -15.02
C ALA A 12 36.80 -4.30 -14.38
N ALA A 13 35.76 -3.62 -14.86
CA ALA A 13 35.24 -2.40 -14.18
C ALA A 13 33.72 -2.22 -14.25
N ALA A 14 32.97 -3.29 -14.51
CA ALA A 14 31.49 -3.27 -14.52
C ALA A 14 30.88 -4.31 -13.56
N LEU A 15 31.61 -4.64 -12.47
CA LEU A 15 31.10 -5.39 -11.32
C LEU A 15 30.71 -4.46 -10.15
N LEU A 16 30.35 -3.21 -10.43
CA LEU A 16 29.44 -2.45 -9.57
C LEU A 16 27.99 -2.84 -9.91
N GLY A 17 27.76 -4.15 -10.00
CA GLY A 17 26.44 -4.72 -10.18
C GLY A 17 25.63 -4.45 -8.93
N SER A 18 24.89 -3.35 -8.97
CA SER A 18 23.72 -3.06 -8.15
C SER A 18 23.81 -3.53 -6.69
N CYS A 19 24.36 -2.69 -5.80
CA CYS A 19 23.69 -2.52 -4.51
C CYS A 19 22.32 -1.92 -4.83
N ALA A 20 21.38 -2.79 -5.18
CA ALA A 20 20.04 -2.38 -5.60
C ALA A 20 19.34 -1.80 -4.37
N GLY A 21 19.33 -0.47 -4.29
CA GLY A 21 18.10 0.24 -3.99
C GLY A 21 17.70 0.41 -2.53
N ASP A 22 18.60 0.21 -1.56
CA ASP A 22 18.29 0.62 -0.18
C ASP A 22 18.23 2.14 -0.11
N ASN A 23 17.05 2.68 0.19
CA ASN A 23 16.90 4.10 0.43
C ASN A 23 17.28 4.38 1.89
N PRO A 24 18.39 5.08 2.17
CA PRO A 24 18.89 5.24 3.54
C PRO A 24 17.94 6.03 4.46
N ASP A 25 16.98 6.74 3.87
CA ASP A 25 15.97 7.50 4.61
C ASP A 25 14.67 6.70 4.82
N ASN A 26 14.52 5.53 4.16
CA ASN A 26 13.38 4.64 4.37
C ASN A 26 13.62 3.79 5.62
N VAL A 27 12.62 3.74 6.49
CA VAL A 27 12.77 3.01 7.76
C VAL A 27 12.59 1.51 7.58
N PRO A 28 11.55 0.99 6.89
CA PRO A 28 11.51 -0.42 6.53
C PRO A 28 12.70 -0.82 5.66
N LEU A 29 13.46 -1.82 6.11
CA LEU A 29 14.63 -2.27 5.39
C LEU A 29 14.27 -3.14 4.19
N TYR A 30 15.16 -3.18 3.21
CA TYR A 30 15.11 -4.16 2.13
C TYR A 30 15.10 -5.58 2.68
N GLY A 31 14.20 -6.43 2.17
CA GLY A 31 14.18 -7.83 2.56
C GLY A 31 13.00 -8.60 2.00
N ASP A 32 12.87 -9.85 2.45
CA ASP A 32 11.66 -10.63 2.23
C ASP A 32 10.60 -10.24 3.27
N TRP A 33 9.46 -9.73 2.82
CA TRP A 33 8.38 -9.26 3.68
C TRP A 33 7.15 -10.16 3.54
N GLU A 34 6.57 -10.53 4.67
CA GLU A 34 5.23 -11.09 4.74
C GLU A 34 4.25 -10.02 5.17
N MET A 35 3.21 -9.79 4.35
CA MET A 35 2.22 -8.75 4.57
C MET A 35 0.83 -9.39 4.66
N ILE A 36 0.14 -9.14 5.77
CA ILE A 36 -1.20 -9.64 6.05
C ILE A 36 -2.17 -8.48 6.07
N THR A 37 -3.08 -8.45 5.11
CA THR A 37 -4.20 -7.50 5.08
C THR A 37 -5.42 -8.15 5.72
N THR A 38 -6.10 -7.40 6.59
CA THR A 38 -7.35 -7.83 7.23
C THR A 38 -8.38 -6.71 7.11
N LEU A 39 -9.57 -7.05 6.64
CA LEU A 39 -10.73 -6.17 6.76
C LEU A 39 -11.19 -6.15 8.22
N GLY A 40 -11.01 -5.03 8.90
CA GLY A 40 -11.33 -4.88 10.32
C GLY A 40 -12.82 -4.75 10.58
N SER A 41 -13.47 -3.78 9.91
CA SER A 41 -14.92 -3.57 10.07
C SER A 41 -15.54 -2.78 8.93
N LEU A 42 -16.82 -3.02 8.71
CA LEU A 42 -17.67 -2.28 7.79
C LEU A 42 -18.84 -1.69 8.58
N TYR A 43 -19.10 -0.40 8.41
CA TYR A 43 -20.25 0.27 8.97
C TYR A 43 -21.14 0.84 7.87
N ILE A 44 -22.45 0.74 8.08
CA ILE A 44 -23.48 1.38 7.25
C ILE A 44 -24.35 2.20 8.19
N ASP A 45 -24.42 3.51 7.96
CA ASP A 45 -25.13 4.48 8.81
C ASP A 45 -24.76 4.36 10.29
N GLY A 46 -23.47 4.14 10.56
CA GLY A 46 -22.91 4.00 11.90
C GLY A 46 -23.17 2.64 12.56
N ARG A 47 -23.86 1.70 11.90
CA ARG A 47 -24.09 0.33 12.41
C ARG A 47 -23.04 -0.62 11.86
N LEU A 48 -22.43 -1.40 12.74
CA LEU A 48 -21.48 -2.45 12.36
C LEU A 48 -22.21 -3.53 11.54
N VAL A 49 -21.69 -3.83 10.35
CA VAL A 49 -22.13 -4.94 9.51
C VAL A 49 -21.51 -6.23 10.04
N PRO A 50 -22.31 -7.26 10.37
CA PRO A 50 -21.79 -8.55 10.81
C PRO A 50 -20.88 -9.18 9.74
N PRO A 51 -19.81 -9.90 10.12
CA PRO A 51 -18.87 -10.50 9.18
C PRO A 51 -19.53 -11.37 8.10
N GLU A 52 -20.58 -12.11 8.43
CA GLU A 52 -21.35 -12.95 7.50
C GLU A 52 -22.06 -12.13 6.40
N MET A 53 -22.44 -10.89 6.70
CA MET A 53 -23.10 -9.97 5.77
C MET A 53 -22.15 -9.10 4.95
N VAL A 54 -20.85 -9.13 5.26
CA VAL A 54 -19.85 -8.40 4.47
C VAL A 54 -19.76 -9.02 3.06
N PRO A 55 -19.84 -8.21 1.98
CA PRO A 55 -19.71 -8.67 0.60
C PRO A 55 -18.42 -9.48 0.37
N PRO A 56 -18.47 -10.58 -0.41
CA PRO A 56 -17.30 -11.40 -0.72
C PRO A 56 -16.12 -10.62 -1.29
N GLU A 57 -16.38 -9.58 -2.08
CA GLU A 57 -15.37 -8.73 -2.70
C GLU A 57 -14.56 -7.96 -1.64
N LEU A 58 -15.22 -7.48 -0.59
CA LEU A 58 -14.54 -6.83 0.53
C LEU A 58 -13.81 -7.85 1.41
N LYS A 59 -14.37 -9.05 1.59
CA LYS A 59 -13.67 -10.15 2.29
C LYS A 59 -12.38 -10.54 1.57
N ALA A 60 -12.39 -10.55 0.25
CA ALA A 60 -11.22 -10.88 -0.57
C ALA A 60 -10.05 -9.89 -0.42
N LEU A 61 -10.29 -8.69 0.13
CA LEU A 61 -9.20 -7.78 0.53
C LEU A 61 -8.37 -8.33 1.68
N SER A 62 -8.92 -9.28 2.45
CA SER A 62 -8.16 -9.98 3.49
C SER A 62 -7.31 -11.06 2.85
N ALA A 63 -6.02 -10.79 2.71
CA ALA A 63 -5.08 -11.67 2.03
C ALA A 63 -3.70 -11.59 2.68
N SER A 64 -2.90 -12.64 2.51
CA SER A 64 -1.47 -12.64 2.82
C SER A 64 -0.69 -12.63 1.52
N GLU A 65 0.38 -11.84 1.47
CA GLU A 65 1.30 -11.77 0.35
C GLU A 65 2.75 -11.79 0.86
N LYS A 66 3.66 -12.34 0.05
CA LYS A 66 5.11 -12.28 0.29
C LYS A 66 5.78 -11.54 -0.84
N ARG A 67 6.73 -10.67 -0.52
CA ARG A 67 7.44 -9.86 -1.50
C ARG A 67 8.87 -9.58 -1.03
N CYS A 68 9.81 -9.78 -1.94
CA CYS A 68 11.14 -9.21 -1.82
C CYS A 68 11.12 -7.71 -2.21
N GLY A 69 11.60 -6.84 -1.33
CA GLY A 69 11.74 -5.40 -1.56
C GLY A 69 11.60 -4.57 -0.29
N GLU A 70 11.31 -3.28 -0.47
CA GLU A 70 11.06 -2.32 0.61
C GLU A 70 9.62 -1.78 0.55
N PRO A 71 8.87 -1.83 1.67
CA PRO A 71 7.73 -0.93 1.85
C PRO A 71 8.20 0.53 1.85
N MET A 72 7.85 1.29 0.82
CA MET A 72 8.38 2.64 0.56
C MET A 72 7.45 3.74 1.06
N PHE A 73 7.19 3.79 2.36
CA PHE A 73 6.24 4.74 2.97
C PHE A 73 6.73 6.20 2.99
N ILE A 74 8.00 6.46 2.72
CA ILE A 74 8.49 7.84 2.59
C ILE A 74 8.12 8.47 1.24
N ASN A 75 7.75 7.64 0.25
CA ASN A 75 7.37 8.10 -1.08
C ASN A 75 5.85 8.14 -1.23
N ARG A 76 5.30 9.37 -1.25
CA ARG A 76 3.86 9.62 -1.45
C ARG A 76 3.32 8.99 -2.73
N GLU A 77 4.05 9.07 -3.84
CA GLU A 77 3.59 8.55 -5.15
C GLU A 77 3.51 7.03 -5.11
N TRP A 78 4.52 6.38 -4.53
CA TRP A 78 4.49 4.93 -4.31
C TRP A 78 3.30 4.52 -3.44
N GLN A 79 3.02 5.25 -2.36
CA GLN A 79 1.88 4.96 -1.49
C GLN A 79 0.54 5.13 -2.21
N GLN A 80 0.42 6.16 -3.06
CA GLN A 80 -0.78 6.36 -3.87
C GLN A 80 -0.97 5.21 -4.86
N GLU A 81 0.10 4.78 -5.54
CA GLU A 81 0.08 3.62 -6.42
C GLU A 81 -0.31 2.34 -5.69
N ASP A 82 0.21 2.11 -4.47
CA ASP A 82 -0.17 0.93 -3.69
C ASP A 82 -1.65 0.93 -3.31
N ILE A 83 -2.19 2.08 -2.88
CA ILE A 83 -3.62 2.24 -2.61
C ILE A 83 -4.44 1.97 -3.88
N ASN A 84 -4.05 2.54 -5.03
CA ASN A 84 -4.74 2.36 -6.31
C ASN A 84 -4.69 0.91 -6.84
N ARG A 85 -3.67 0.13 -6.48
CA ARG A 85 -3.64 -1.31 -6.81
C ARG A 85 -4.67 -2.12 -6.01
N ARG A 86 -4.98 -1.69 -4.78
CA ARG A 86 -5.85 -2.42 -3.84
C ARG A 86 -7.30 -1.96 -3.90
N VAL A 87 -7.53 -0.69 -4.20
CA VAL A 87 -8.86 -0.08 -4.31
C VAL A 87 -9.26 -0.05 -5.78
N ARG A 88 -10.50 -0.43 -6.10
CA ARG A 88 -11.06 -0.39 -7.46
C ARG A 88 -11.42 1.04 -7.93
N GLY A 89 -10.54 2.02 -7.72
CA GLY A 89 -10.80 3.41 -8.07
C GLY A 89 -9.53 4.26 -8.12
N ASP A 90 -9.71 5.54 -8.42
CA ASP A 90 -8.62 6.50 -8.55
C ASP A 90 -8.48 7.29 -7.26
N CYS A 91 -7.52 6.90 -6.42
CA CYS A 91 -7.20 7.60 -5.18
C CYS A 91 -6.09 8.63 -5.39
N THR A 92 -6.30 9.80 -4.79
CA THR A 92 -5.34 10.91 -4.72
C THR A 92 -5.04 11.22 -3.26
N ILE A 93 -3.76 11.21 -2.88
CA ILE A 93 -3.32 11.64 -1.55
C ILE A 93 -3.25 13.17 -1.52
N GLU A 94 -4.06 13.79 -0.66
CA GLU A 94 -4.14 15.25 -0.49
C GLU A 94 -3.14 15.75 0.56
N GLN A 95 -2.97 14.99 1.65
CA GLN A 95 -2.04 15.28 2.74
C GLN A 95 -1.20 14.04 3.05
N TYR A 96 0.08 14.22 3.29
CA TYR A 96 1.02 13.15 3.62
C TYR A 96 2.13 13.69 4.50
N ASP A 97 2.24 13.16 5.71
CA ASP A 97 3.24 13.53 6.70
C ASP A 97 4.04 12.29 7.08
N VAL A 98 5.37 12.43 7.05
CA VAL A 98 6.30 11.33 7.20
C VAL A 98 7.26 11.66 8.34
N THR A 99 7.31 10.79 9.32
CA THR A 99 8.33 10.75 10.37
C THR A 99 9.02 9.39 10.34
N PRO A 100 10.17 9.22 11.01
CA PRO A 100 10.85 7.93 11.03
C PRO A 100 9.96 6.78 11.53
N THR A 101 9.15 7.00 12.56
CA THR A 101 8.35 5.94 13.19
C THR A 101 6.88 5.92 12.78
N ARG A 102 6.43 6.95 12.07
CA ARG A 102 5.01 7.09 11.70
C ARG A 102 4.82 7.84 10.39
N VAL A 103 3.90 7.35 9.57
CA VAL A 103 3.40 8.04 8.39
C VAL A 103 1.90 8.23 8.52
N THR A 104 1.42 9.44 8.26
CA THR A 104 -0.01 9.71 8.21
C THR A 104 -0.37 10.33 6.87
N GLY A 105 -1.57 10.06 6.38
CA GLY A 105 -2.05 10.66 5.16
C GLY A 105 -3.56 10.69 5.07
N SER A 106 -4.05 11.51 4.18
CA SER A 106 -5.47 11.56 3.85
C SER A 106 -5.66 11.92 2.39
N GLY A 107 -6.78 11.49 1.83
CA GLY A 107 -7.09 11.80 0.44
C GLY A 107 -8.52 11.49 0.07
N ILE A 108 -8.74 11.44 -1.24
CA ILE A 108 -10.02 11.12 -1.85
C ILE A 108 -9.84 10.00 -2.84
N CYS A 109 -10.85 9.16 -3.00
CA CYS A 109 -10.93 8.20 -4.08
C CYS A 109 -12.17 8.47 -4.93
N ALA A 110 -11.98 8.48 -6.24
CA ALA A 110 -13.04 8.54 -7.22
C ALA A 110 -13.33 7.15 -7.79
N ASN A 111 -14.57 6.93 -8.23
CA ASN A 111 -14.96 5.76 -9.01
C ASN A 111 -14.71 4.41 -8.31
N VAL A 112 -14.72 4.36 -6.97
CA VAL A 112 -14.46 3.11 -6.21
C VAL A 112 -15.57 2.08 -6.43
N ALA A 113 -16.82 2.54 -6.48
CA ALA A 113 -17.98 1.77 -6.93
C ALA A 113 -18.91 2.72 -7.69
N PRO A 114 -18.66 2.94 -8.99
CA PRO A 114 -19.38 3.94 -9.80
C PRO A 114 -20.90 3.73 -9.80
N GLU A 115 -21.35 2.47 -9.81
CA GLU A 115 -22.75 2.06 -9.76
C GLU A 115 -23.45 2.48 -8.46
N ALA A 116 -22.70 2.58 -7.37
CA ALA A 116 -23.18 3.02 -6.06
C ALA A 116 -22.90 4.52 -5.83
N GLY A 117 -22.23 5.21 -6.76
CA GLY A 117 -21.79 6.59 -6.59
C GLY A 117 -20.88 6.79 -5.38
N PHE A 118 -20.08 5.77 -5.03
CA PHE A 118 -19.21 5.77 -3.86
C PHE A 118 -17.86 6.42 -4.19
N ASN A 119 -17.62 7.59 -3.61
CA ASN A 119 -16.39 8.36 -3.75
C ASN A 119 -15.87 8.71 -2.34
N PRO A 120 -15.21 7.76 -1.65
CA PRO A 120 -14.83 7.95 -0.25
C PRO A 120 -13.66 8.92 -0.09
N ARG A 121 -13.64 9.60 1.06
CA ARG A 121 -12.40 10.12 1.64
C ARG A 121 -11.70 8.98 2.36
N PHE A 122 -10.38 8.99 2.38
CA PHE A 122 -9.61 8.03 3.15
C PHE A 122 -8.59 8.69 4.05
N THR A 123 -8.21 7.98 5.11
CA THR A 123 -7.05 8.30 5.95
C THR A 123 -6.19 7.05 6.10
N VAL A 124 -4.88 7.25 6.12
CA VAL A 124 -3.90 6.20 6.37
C VAL A 124 -3.05 6.60 7.59
N ASP A 125 -2.81 5.64 8.47
CA ASP A 125 -1.93 5.80 9.64
C ASP A 125 -1.04 4.57 9.74
N ILE A 126 0.25 4.77 9.56
CA ILE A 126 1.27 3.72 9.47
C ILE A 126 2.24 3.92 10.63
N THR A 127 2.35 2.93 11.49
CA THR A 127 3.48 2.83 12.44
C THR A 127 4.50 1.88 11.86
N GLN A 128 5.78 2.26 11.87
CA GLN A 128 6.83 1.51 11.18
C GLN A 128 8.14 1.42 11.98
N SER A 129 8.90 0.37 11.72
CA SER A 129 10.29 0.19 12.11
C SER A 129 11.04 -0.57 11.00
N ALA A 130 12.32 -0.86 11.21
CA ALA A 130 13.15 -1.62 10.28
C ALA A 130 12.56 -2.96 9.85
N GLU A 131 11.91 -3.67 10.78
CA GLU A 131 11.51 -5.07 10.61
C GLU A 131 9.99 -5.28 10.60
N GLN A 132 9.20 -4.24 10.87
CA GLN A 132 7.75 -4.36 10.95
C GLN A 132 7.03 -3.05 10.63
N TYR A 133 5.81 -3.16 10.15
CA TYR A 133 4.89 -2.03 10.08
C TYR A 133 3.44 -2.46 10.34
N ARG A 134 2.63 -1.49 10.71
CA ARG A 134 1.17 -1.61 10.80
C ARG A 134 0.52 -0.40 10.17
N MET A 135 -0.14 -0.62 9.04
CA MET A 135 -0.93 0.37 8.31
C MET A 135 -2.40 0.19 8.66
N LYS A 136 -3.05 1.26 9.10
CA LYS A 136 -4.50 1.36 9.25
C LYS A 136 -5.04 2.25 8.14
N LEU A 137 -5.94 1.70 7.32
CA LEU A 137 -6.66 2.42 6.29
C LEU A 137 -8.12 2.55 6.72
N GLU A 138 -8.62 3.79 6.74
CA GLU A 138 -10.04 4.08 6.89
C GLU A 138 -10.54 4.74 5.60
N MET A 139 -11.65 4.24 5.06
CA MET A 139 -12.37 4.87 3.95
C MET A 139 -13.79 5.20 4.41
N LYS A 140 -14.24 6.43 4.14
CA LYS A 140 -15.58 6.89 4.51
C LYS A 140 -16.20 7.70 3.38
N GLY A 141 -17.45 7.41 3.02
CA GLY A 141 -18.18 8.17 2.02
C GLY A 141 -19.63 7.73 1.91
N ASP A 142 -20.41 8.43 1.10
CA ASP A 142 -21.80 8.10 0.87
C ASP A 142 -21.95 7.19 -0.35
N ALA A 143 -22.81 6.19 -0.27
CA ALA A 143 -23.12 5.28 -1.38
C ALA A 143 -24.61 4.95 -1.46
N THR A 144 -25.11 4.67 -2.66
CA THR A 144 -26.42 4.05 -2.86
C THR A 144 -26.25 2.54 -2.76
N LEU A 145 -27.04 1.88 -1.90
CA LEU A 145 -26.97 0.43 -1.73
C LEU A 145 -28.10 -0.27 -2.50
N PRO A 146 -27.82 -1.38 -3.22
CA PRO A 146 -28.86 -2.15 -3.88
C PRO A 146 -29.97 -2.57 -2.92
N GLY A 147 -31.22 -2.31 -3.30
CA GLY A 147 -32.39 -2.68 -2.51
C GLY A 147 -32.67 -1.79 -1.29
N GLN A 148 -31.90 -0.72 -1.05
CA GLN A 148 -32.16 0.24 0.01
C GLN A 148 -32.49 1.63 -0.55
N PRO A 149 -33.46 2.36 0.04
CA PRO A 149 -33.80 3.70 -0.42
C PRO A 149 -32.78 4.73 0.09
N GLY A 150 -32.30 5.60 -0.81
CA GLY A 150 -31.48 6.76 -0.48
C GLY A 150 -29.97 6.49 -0.49
N ARG A 151 -29.21 7.47 0.03
CA ARG A 151 -27.75 7.36 0.22
C ARG A 151 -27.46 6.97 1.66
N HIS A 152 -26.45 6.12 1.83
CA HIS A 152 -26.00 5.61 3.11
C HIS A 152 -24.55 6.00 3.36
N VAL A 153 -24.21 6.29 4.61
CA VAL A 153 -22.83 6.56 5.01
C VAL A 153 -22.11 5.24 5.22
N ILE A 154 -21.13 4.96 4.37
CA ILE A 154 -20.30 3.76 4.44
C ILE A 154 -18.96 4.13 5.09
N ARG A 155 -18.52 3.29 6.03
CA ARG A 155 -17.16 3.37 6.61
C ARG A 155 -16.52 2.00 6.60
N VAL A 156 -15.33 1.91 6.02
CA VAL A 156 -14.54 0.68 5.90
C VAL A 156 -13.23 0.88 6.65
N LEU A 157 -12.89 -0.05 7.54
CA LEU A 157 -11.62 -0.10 8.24
C LEU A 157 -10.85 -1.35 7.80
N ALA A 158 -9.63 -1.17 7.32
CA ALA A 158 -8.70 -2.24 7.01
C ALA A 158 -7.38 -2.03 7.75
N THR A 159 -6.72 -3.11 8.11
CA THR A 159 -5.35 -3.09 8.65
C THR A 159 -4.48 -3.97 7.78
N GLN A 160 -3.29 -3.49 7.44
CA GLN A 160 -2.21 -4.32 6.91
C GLN A 160 -1.07 -4.33 7.91
N GLU A 161 -0.57 -5.51 8.22
CA GLU A 161 0.63 -5.71 9.04
C GLU A 161 1.69 -6.34 8.16
N GLY A 162 2.91 -5.83 8.23
CA GLY A 162 4.06 -6.42 7.55
C GLY A 162 5.16 -6.75 8.53
N VAL A 163 5.81 -7.90 8.32
CA VAL A 163 6.98 -8.34 9.06
C VAL A 163 8.06 -8.78 8.09
N ARG A 164 9.28 -8.32 8.32
CA ARG A 164 10.47 -8.73 7.57
C ARG A 164 10.93 -10.10 8.06
N LEU A 165 11.15 -11.02 7.13
CA LEU A 165 11.56 -12.40 7.36
C LEU A 165 13.07 -12.59 7.23
N GLY A 166 13.76 -11.64 6.61
CA GLY A 166 15.20 -11.66 6.39
C GLY A 166 15.58 -10.94 5.10
N GLU A 167 16.78 -11.22 4.60
CA GLU A 167 17.24 -10.78 3.29
C GLU A 167 16.52 -11.53 2.17
N CYS A 168 16.48 -10.92 0.99
CA CYS A 168 16.33 -11.66 -0.25
C CYS A 168 17.68 -12.31 -0.62
#